data_AF-A0A2H6JVV8-F1
#
_entry.id   AF-A0A2H6JVV8-F1
#
_cell.length_a   1.000
_cell.length_b   1.000
_cell.length_c   1.000
_cell.angle_alpha   90.00
_cell.angle_beta   90.00
_cell.angle_gamma   90.00
#
_symmetry.space_group_name_H-M   'P 1'
#
loop_
_entity.id
_entity.type
_entity.pdbx_description
1 polymer ?
#
loop_
_entity_poly.entity_id
_entity_poly.type
_entity_poly.pdbx_seq_one_letter_code
_entity_poly.pdbx_strand_id
1 'polypeptide(L)'
;MMGKLFVVATYGADDPNRATLAFLAAKAAKENGDDVELFLMNDAVLLAREGVAKNIQGVGLAPFPELLEILQILEVPILICKPCAEARGMTEEDLVEGAEMSGMYDLAEKAVESSVLSI
;
A
#
# COMPACT_ATOMS: atom_id res chain seq x y z
N MET A 1 9.81 -0.38 21.70
CA MET A 1 8.40 -0.01 21.96
C MET A 1 7.69 -0.30 20.66
N MET A 2 6.55 -0.97 20.69
CA MET A 2 5.80 -1.32 19.48
C MET A 2 5.02 -0.08 19.01
N GLY A 3 5.36 0.47 17.85
CA GLY A 3 4.70 1.64 17.29
C GLY A 3 3.54 1.28 16.36
N LYS A 4 2.75 2.29 15.95
CA LYS A 4 1.78 2.18 14.86
C LYS A 4 2.24 3.09 13.71
N LEU A 5 2.55 2.49 12.56
CA LEU A 5 2.99 3.18 11.36
C LEU A 5 1.91 3.11 10.29
N PHE A 6 1.48 4.28 9.82
CA PHE A 6 0.56 4.42 8.71
C PHE A 6 1.31 4.89 7.47
N VAL A 7 1.43 4.02 6.48
CA VAL A 7 2.17 4.29 5.24
C VAL A 7 1.20 4.72 4.15
N VAL A 8 1.32 5.95 3.67
CA VAL A 8 0.49 6.50 2.61
C VAL A 8 1.29 6.52 1.31
N ALA A 9 0.81 5.78 0.30
CA ALA A 9 1.44 5.73 -1.02
C ALA A 9 0.58 6.43 -2.07
N THR A 10 1.23 7.19 -2.96
CA THR A 10 0.55 7.96 -4.02
C THR A 10 0.97 7.64 -5.44
N TYR A 11 2.03 6.86 -5.61
CA TYR A 11 2.63 6.47 -6.89
C TYR A 11 2.39 4.99 -7.18
N GLY A 12 2.10 4.70 -8.44
CA GLY A 12 2.00 3.35 -9.00
C GLY A 12 3.07 3.14 -10.07
N ALA A 13 2.66 2.74 -11.28
CA ALA A 13 3.56 2.52 -12.40
C ALA A 13 4.22 3.80 -12.95
N ASP A 14 3.69 4.98 -12.59
CA ASP A 14 4.22 6.29 -12.96
C ASP A 14 5.56 6.61 -12.27
N ASP A 15 5.77 6.09 -11.06
CA ASP A 15 7.08 6.08 -10.40
C ASP A 15 7.28 4.75 -9.63
N PRO A 16 7.82 3.71 -10.31
CA PRO A 16 7.95 2.40 -9.71
C PRO A 16 8.95 2.37 -8.54
N ASN A 17 9.88 3.31 -8.43
CA ASN A 17 10.74 3.37 -7.25
C ASN A 17 9.95 3.82 -6.03
N ARG A 18 9.15 4.88 -6.14
CA ARG A 18 8.33 5.38 -5.01
C ARG A 18 7.26 4.37 -4.62
N ALA A 19 6.61 3.74 -5.61
CA ALA A 19 5.69 2.64 -5.37
C ALA A 19 6.34 1.51 -4.54
N THR A 20 7.53 1.05 -4.95
CA THR A 20 8.23 -0.03 -4.24
C THR A 20 8.77 0.40 -2.87
N LEU A 21 9.26 1.62 -2.71
CA LEU A 21 9.81 2.12 -1.44
C LEU A 21 8.77 2.21 -0.33
N ALA A 22 7.50 2.54 -0.66
CA ALA A 22 6.41 2.54 0.32
C ALA A 22 6.20 1.14 0.93
N PHE A 23 6.19 0.11 0.08
CA PHE A 23 5.98 -1.28 0.50
C PHE A 23 7.20 -1.84 1.24
N LEU A 24 8.42 -1.45 0.83
CA LEU A 24 9.64 -1.78 1.56
C LEU A 24 9.66 -1.19 2.98
N ALA A 25 9.22 0.06 3.14
CA ALA A 25 9.14 0.70 4.45
C ALA A 25 8.12 -0.01 5.35
N ALA A 26 6.95 -0.33 4.82
CA ALA A 26 5.93 -1.10 5.54
C ALA A 26 6.45 -2.48 5.98
N LYS A 27 7.13 -3.21 5.09
CA LYS A 27 7.76 -4.50 5.39
C LYS A 27 8.78 -4.37 6.53
N ALA A 28 9.70 -3.41 6.41
CA ALA A 28 10.73 -3.22 7.42
C ALA A 28 10.16 -2.88 8.80
N ALA A 29 9.13 -2.03 8.86
CA ALA A 29 8.44 -1.70 10.12
C ALA A 29 7.75 -2.94 10.72
N LYS A 30 7.03 -3.71 9.89
CA LYS A 30 6.36 -4.93 10.34
C LYS A 30 7.35 -5.97 10.86
N GLU A 31 8.48 -6.17 10.18
CA GLU A 31 9.56 -7.06 10.63
C GLU A 31 10.24 -6.59 11.92
N ASN A 32 10.27 -5.28 12.19
CA ASN A 32 10.72 -4.71 13.46
C ASN A 32 9.69 -4.89 14.60
N GLY A 33 8.52 -5.45 14.28
CA GLY A 33 7.45 -5.75 15.21
C GLY A 33 6.44 -4.61 15.36
N ASP A 34 6.51 -3.54 14.57
CA ASP A 34 5.51 -2.47 14.62
C ASP A 34 4.16 -2.92 14.04
N ASP A 35 3.07 -2.28 14.47
CA ASP A 35 1.78 -2.35 13.81
C ASP A 35 1.79 -1.45 12.58
N VAL A 36 1.37 -1.97 11.43
CA VAL A 36 1.54 -1.31 10.14
C VAL A 36 0.26 -1.41 9.33
N GLU A 37 -0.16 -0.29 8.76
CA GLU A 37 -1.27 -0.21 7.80
C GLU A 37 -0.80 0.58 6.57
N LEU A 38 -1.17 0.12 5.38
CA LEU A 38 -0.95 0.81 4.12
C LEU A 38 -2.22 1.51 3.66
N PHE A 39 -2.10 2.72 3.13
CA PHE A 39 -3.19 3.41 2.44
C PHE A 39 -2.73 3.86 1.04
N LEU A 40 -3.38 3.33 0.02
CA LEU A 40 -3.11 3.64 -1.37
C LEU A 40 -4.12 4.67 -1.87
N MET A 41 -3.63 5.76 -2.43
CA MET A 41 -4.47 6.75 -3.11
C MET A 41 -3.79 7.25 -4.39
N ASN A 42 -4.52 8.03 -5.18
CA ASN A 42 -4.09 8.42 -6.52
C ASN A 42 -3.69 7.19 -7.37
N ASP A 43 -2.54 7.18 -8.05
CA ASP A 43 -2.12 6.09 -8.94
C ASP A 43 -1.63 4.85 -8.19
N ALA A 44 -1.31 4.98 -6.90
CA ALA A 44 -0.94 3.83 -6.07
C ALA A 44 -2.07 2.81 -5.94
N VAL A 45 -3.35 3.19 -6.11
CA VAL A 45 -4.46 2.23 -6.05
C VAL A 45 -4.34 1.13 -7.10
N LEU A 46 -3.67 1.39 -8.23
CA LEU A 46 -3.43 0.39 -9.26
C LEU A 46 -2.51 -0.73 -8.79
N LEU A 47 -1.68 -0.50 -7.77
CA LEU A 47 -0.83 -1.53 -7.17
C LEU A 47 -1.64 -2.63 -6.48
N ALA A 48 -2.89 -2.36 -6.14
CA ALA A 48 -3.82 -3.36 -5.60
C ALA A 48 -4.54 -4.17 -6.69
N ARG A 49 -4.26 -3.94 -7.98
CA ARG A 49 -4.75 -4.78 -9.09
C ARG A 49 -3.68 -5.79 -9.48
N GLU A 50 -4.01 -7.09 -9.39
CA GLU A 50 -3.05 -8.19 -9.60
C GLU A 50 -2.27 -8.07 -10.94
N GLY A 51 -2.96 -7.71 -12.03
CA GLY A 51 -2.34 -7.53 -13.34
C GLY A 51 -1.34 -6.37 -13.44
N VAL A 52 -1.46 -5.35 -12.58
CA VAL A 52 -0.52 -4.23 -12.53
C VAL A 52 0.63 -4.53 -11.58
N ALA A 53 0.33 -5.02 -10.37
CA ALA A 53 1.31 -5.35 -9.34
C ALA A 53 2.45 -6.22 -9.88
N LYS A 54 2.12 -7.23 -10.70
CA LYS A 54 3.06 -8.17 -11.34
C LYS A 54 4.13 -7.51 -12.21
N ASN A 55 3.88 -6.29 -12.69
CA ASN A 55 4.74 -5.59 -13.65
C ASN A 55 5.54 -4.43 -13.03
N ILE A 56 5.41 -4.17 -11.72
CA ILE A 56 6.12 -3.09 -11.05
C ILE A 56 7.55 -3.52 -10.70
N GLN A 57 8.52 -2.75 -11.21
CA GLN A 57 9.94 -2.97 -10.93
C GLN A 57 10.66 -1.65 -10.71
N GLY A 58 11.05 -1.40 -9.46
CA GLY A 58 11.94 -0.28 -9.10
C GLY A 58 13.39 -0.52 -9.55
N VAL A 59 14.14 0.54 -9.78
CA VAL A 59 15.54 0.46 -10.21
C VAL A 59 16.42 0.10 -9.02
N GLY A 60 17.02 -1.09 -9.05
CA GLY A 60 17.88 -1.57 -7.96
C GLY A 60 17.13 -1.97 -6.69
N LEU A 61 15.80 -2.13 -6.77
CA LEU A 61 14.95 -2.56 -5.66
C LEU A 61 14.46 -4.00 -5.87
N ALA A 62 14.02 -4.64 -4.79
CA ALA A 62 13.38 -5.95 -4.85
C ALA A 62 12.14 -5.91 -5.76
N PRO A 63 11.80 -7.03 -6.43
CA PRO A 63 10.57 -7.13 -7.22
C PRO A 63 9.35 -6.81 -6.36
N PHE A 64 8.50 -5.91 -6.85
CA PHE A 64 7.29 -5.51 -6.12
C PHE A 64 6.35 -6.69 -5.77
N PRO A 65 6.13 -7.69 -6.66
CA PRO A 65 5.25 -8.80 -6.35
C PRO A 65 5.69 -9.60 -5.12
N GLU A 66 7.00 -9.78 -4.93
CA GLU A 66 7.56 -10.47 -3.77
C GLU A 66 7.29 -9.68 -2.48
N LEU A 67 7.37 -8.34 -2.54
CA LEU A 67 7.07 -7.48 -1.40
C LEU A 67 5.59 -7.51 -1.03
N LEU A 68 4.71 -7.50 -2.03
CA LEU A 68 3.27 -7.61 -1.83
C LEU A 68 2.93 -8.96 -1.18
N GLU A 69 3.47 -10.06 -1.69
CA GLU A 69 3.28 -11.40 -1.12
C GLU A 69 3.74 -11.47 0.34
N ILE A 70 4.91 -10.90 0.66
CA ILE A 70 5.41 -10.85 2.04
C ILE A 70 4.45 -10.08 2.95
N LEU A 71 3.94 -8.92 2.51
CA LEU A 71 3.01 -8.11 3.31
C LEU A 71 1.67 -8.81 3.52
N GLN A 72 1.20 -9.58 2.54
CA GLN A 72 0.01 -10.42 2.65
C GLN A 72 0.22 -11.55 3.67
N ILE A 73 1.37 -12.25 3.61
CA ILE A 73 1.74 -13.29 4.58
C ILE A 73 1.84 -12.72 6.00
N LEU A 74 2.30 -11.48 6.13
CA LEU A 74 2.40 -10.76 7.40
C LEU A 74 1.08 -10.11 7.84
N GLU A 75 0.00 -10.31 7.07
CA GLU A 75 -1.34 -9.78 7.33
C GLU A 75 -1.34 -8.25 7.54
N VAL A 76 -0.56 -7.52 6.75
CA VAL A 76 -0.54 -6.05 6.77
C VAL A 76 -1.78 -5.53 6.02
N PRO A 77 -2.68 -4.76 6.66
CA PRO A 77 -3.85 -4.21 5.99
C PRO A 77 -3.48 -3.25 4.86
N ILE A 78 -4.13 -3.39 3.70
CA ILE A 78 -3.94 -2.52 2.54
C ILE A 78 -5.27 -1.81 2.21
N LEU A 79 -5.36 -0.55 2.62
CA LEU A 79 -6.55 0.27 2.45
C LEU A 79 -6.50 1.01 1.12
N ILE A 80 -7.57 0.91 0.34
CA ILE A 80 -7.63 1.46 -1.02
C ILE A 80 -8.60 2.62 -1.05
N CYS A 81 -8.13 3.81 -1.42
CA CYS A 81 -9.01 4.95 -1.60
C CYS A 81 -10.05 4.68 -2.69
N LYS A 82 -11.30 4.44 -2.28
CA LYS A 82 -12.40 4.01 -3.16
C LYS A 82 -12.64 4.97 -4.33
N PRO A 83 -12.77 6.31 -4.13
CA PRO A 83 -12.92 7.23 -5.26
C PRO A 83 -11.74 7.20 -6.24
N CYS A 84 -10.51 7.00 -5.76
CA CYS A 84 -9.34 6.91 -6.63
C CYS A 84 -9.33 5.62 -7.46
N ALA A 85 -9.77 4.50 -6.87
CA ALA A 85 -9.89 3.21 -7.52
C ALA A 85 -11.02 3.21 -8.57
N GLU A 86 -12.19 3.72 -8.21
CA GLU A 86 -13.34 3.86 -9.12
C GLU A 86 -13.01 4.76 -10.32
N ALA A 87 -12.29 5.87 -10.09
CA ALA A 87 -11.81 6.75 -11.17
C ALA A 87 -10.86 6.05 -12.16
N ARG A 88 -10.27 4.92 -11.78
CA ARG A 88 -9.40 4.07 -12.61
C ARG A 88 -10.10 2.77 -13.04
N GLY A 89 -11.42 2.72 -12.90
CA GLY A 89 -12.26 1.60 -13.31
C GLY A 89 -11.99 0.32 -12.51
N MET A 90 -11.68 0.44 -11.23
CA MET A 90 -11.53 -0.70 -10.32
C MET A 90 -12.81 -0.94 -9.52
N THR A 91 -13.12 -2.20 -9.26
CA THR A 91 -14.11 -2.64 -8.28
C THR A 91 -13.45 -3.44 -7.16
N GLU A 92 -14.22 -3.87 -6.16
CA GLU A 92 -13.71 -4.76 -5.10
C GLU A 92 -13.20 -6.11 -5.65
N GLU A 93 -13.71 -6.56 -6.79
CA GLU A 93 -13.28 -7.82 -7.44
C GLU A 93 -11.88 -7.70 -8.09
N ASP A 94 -11.39 -6.49 -8.32
CA ASP A 94 -10.04 -6.24 -8.85
C ASP A 94 -8.95 -6.35 -7.77
N LEU A 95 -9.33 -6.33 -6.48
CA LEU A 95 -8.40 -6.17 -5.38
C LEU A 95 -7.61 -7.45 -5.09
N VAL A 96 -6.31 -7.29 -4.86
CA VAL A 96 -5.44 -8.35 -4.32
C VAL A 96 -5.87 -8.74 -2.90
N GLU A 97 -5.45 -9.94 -2.48
CA GLU A 97 -5.69 -10.43 -1.12
C GLU A 97 -5.18 -9.44 -0.06
N GLY A 98 -5.92 -9.29 1.03
CA GLY A 98 -5.60 -8.37 2.13
C GLY A 98 -5.88 -6.89 1.84
N ALA A 99 -6.40 -6.55 0.65
CA ALA A 99 -6.80 -5.20 0.31
C ALA A 99 -8.31 -4.98 0.46
N GLU A 100 -8.69 -3.81 0.96
CA GLU A 100 -10.10 -3.41 1.10
C GLU A 100 -10.33 -1.95 0.73
N MET A 101 -11.54 -1.64 0.26
CA MET A 101 -11.93 -0.27 -0.09
C MET A 101 -12.13 0.58 1.18
N SER A 102 -11.58 1.78 1.16
CA SER A 102 -11.56 2.73 2.27
C SER A 102 -11.74 4.18 1.77
N GLY A 103 -11.92 5.12 2.69
CA GLY A 103 -12.21 6.53 2.39
C GLY A 103 -11.31 7.55 3.09
N MET A 104 -11.55 8.83 2.77
CA MET A 104 -10.81 9.95 3.36
C MET A 104 -11.05 10.11 4.86
N TYR A 105 -12.20 9.64 5.38
CA TYR A 105 -12.45 9.62 6.82
C TYR A 105 -11.50 8.65 7.53
N ASP A 106 -11.36 7.42 7.02
CA ASP A 106 -10.43 6.43 7.56
C ASP A 106 -8.97 6.90 7.46
N LEU A 107 -8.61 7.53 6.33
CA LEU A 107 -7.29 8.15 6.16
C LEU A 107 -7.00 9.16 7.27
N ALA A 108 -7.93 10.09 7.52
CA ALA A 108 -7.75 11.13 8.51
C ALA A 108 -7.70 10.54 9.94
N GLU A 109 -8.59 9.60 10.26
CA GLU A 109 -8.62 8.91 11.56
C GLU A 109 -7.30 8.18 11.82
N LYS A 110 -6.87 7.29 10.92
CA LYS A 110 -5.64 6.51 11.07
C LYS A 110 -4.39 7.37 11.11
N ALA A 111 -4.36 8.47 10.35
CA ALA A 111 -3.26 9.43 10.37
C ALA A 111 -3.14 10.18 11.69
N VAL A 112 -4.25 10.46 12.39
CA VAL A 112 -4.23 11.09 13.71
C VAL A 112 -3.73 10.12 14.79
N GLU A 113 -4.03 8.84 14.66
CA GLU A 113 -3.68 7.81 15.64
C GLU A 113 -2.25 7.25 15.49
N SER A 114 -1.59 7.51 14.36
CA SER A 114 -0.37 6.80 13.96
C SER A 114 0.75 7.75 13.58
N SER A 115 1.99 7.25 13.59
CA SER A 115 3.06 7.95 12.86
C SER A 115 2.82 7.77 11.37
N VAL A 116 2.88 8.87 10.60
CA VAL A 116 2.58 8.84 9.16
C VAL A 116 3.87 8.92 8.34
N LEU A 117 4.05 7.96 7.43
CA LEU A 117 5.07 8.00 6.39
C LEU A 117 4.38 8.13 5.03
N SER A 118 4.61 9.23 4.33
CA SER A 118 4.06 9.44 2.98
C SER A 118 5.16 9.35 1.93
N ILE A 119 4.95 8.49 0.93
CA ILE A 119 5.89 8.23 -0.18
C ILE A 119 5.20 8.39 -1.53
#